data_AF-A0A7S1LFV9-F1
#
_entry.id   AF-A0A7S1LFV9-F1
#
_cell.length_a   1.000
_cell.length_b   1.000
_cell.length_c   1.000
_cell.angle_alpha   90.00
_cell.angle_beta   90.00
_cell.angle_gamma   90.00
#
_symmetry.space_group_name_H-M   'P 1'
#
loop_
_entity.id
_entity.type
_entity.pdbx_description
1 polymer ?
#
loop_
_entity_poly.entity_id
_entity_poly.type
_entity_poly.pdbx_seq_one_letter_code
_entity_poly.pdbx_strand_id
1 'polypeptide(L)'
;LGHASATRGLRQAALPGQQLGMAATGARASSYLAACQDLEAGLAALGAQEASCPVSLPTREGATDQQPFITKLLGVIVDGNGVLEGCRNESAHEHYVKTFSKELECLYAVLLEDKCGGLPSKHADRQEAWERACLDPNKDLLDAYDLMSGAEKQYFHSFKESASERQVYATFLELAGYKELACIFMKTIDDECVGFPAPRMLPPSRWAKNWK
;
A
#
# COMPACT_ATOMS: atom_id res chain seq x y z
N LEU A 1 50.92 18.38 57.77
CA LEU A 1 50.31 19.14 58.88
C LEU A 1 49.28 20.06 58.22
N GLY A 2 47.99 19.81 58.14
CA GLY A 2 47.04 19.24 59.08
C GLY A 2 45.81 20.17 59.06
N HIS A 3 44.62 19.58 59.04
CA HIS A 3 43.28 20.16 59.23
C HIS A 3 42.43 20.55 58.01
N ALA A 4 41.15 20.25 58.21
CA ALA A 4 40.08 19.95 57.27
C ALA A 4 39.04 21.07 57.23
N SER A 5 38.17 21.07 56.21
CA SER A 5 36.71 21.15 56.45
C SER A 5 35.84 20.91 55.21
N ALA A 6 34.86 20.04 55.41
CA ALA A 6 33.46 20.07 54.95
C ALA A 6 33.12 20.21 53.45
N THR A 7 32.73 19.08 52.84
CA THR A 7 31.80 19.06 51.70
C THR A 7 30.48 18.38 52.08
N ARG A 8 29.41 19.15 51.88
CA ARG A 8 27.99 18.80 52.00
C ARG A 8 27.62 17.57 51.18
N GLY A 9 26.79 16.72 51.76
CA GLY A 9 26.30 15.49 51.13
C GLY A 9 25.21 15.70 50.09
N LEU A 10 24.86 14.59 49.44
CA LEU A 10 23.54 14.27 48.91
C LEU A 10 23.43 12.74 48.87
N ARG A 11 22.34 12.24 49.45
CA ARG A 11 22.00 10.82 49.61
C ARG A 11 21.77 10.16 48.25
N GLN A 12 22.39 9.01 48.03
CA GLN A 12 21.99 8.05 47.00
C GLN A 12 20.68 7.37 47.43
N ALA A 13 19.64 7.50 46.62
CA ALA A 13 18.44 6.66 46.70
C ALA A 13 18.56 5.55 45.65
N ALA A 14 18.57 4.31 46.12
CA ALA A 14 18.55 3.11 45.32
C ALA A 14 17.18 2.93 44.63
N LEU A 15 17.19 2.59 43.34
CA LEU A 15 16.01 2.11 42.62
C LEU A 15 15.97 0.56 42.72
N PRO A 16 14.86 -0.04 43.18
CA PRO A 16 14.71 -1.49 43.19
C PRO A 16 14.41 -2.01 41.79
N GLY A 17 15.05 -3.13 41.44
CA GLY A 17 14.76 -3.87 40.22
C GLY A 17 13.35 -4.45 40.22
N GLN A 18 12.72 -4.46 39.06
CA GLN A 18 11.52 -5.23 38.80
C GLN A 18 11.68 -6.07 37.53
N GLN A 19 11.31 -7.33 37.71
CA GLN A 19 11.36 -8.45 36.79
C GLN A 19 10.51 -8.17 35.55
N LEU A 20 11.08 -8.41 34.36
CA LEU A 20 10.34 -8.46 33.10
C LEU A 20 9.59 -9.80 33.02
N GLY A 21 8.35 -9.78 33.52
CA GLY A 21 7.34 -10.80 33.27
C GLY A 21 6.61 -10.52 31.96
N MET A 22 6.49 -11.56 31.13
CA MET A 22 5.75 -11.59 29.87
C MET A 22 4.26 -11.23 30.07
N ALA A 23 3.81 -10.09 29.52
CA ALA A 23 2.41 -9.83 29.18
C ALA A 23 2.30 -8.51 28.38
N ALA A 24 2.57 -8.53 27.07
CA ALA A 24 2.39 -7.35 26.23
C ALA A 24 1.96 -7.71 24.80
N THR A 25 0.80 -8.36 24.65
CA THR A 25 0.19 -8.61 23.33
C THR A 25 -1.12 -7.82 23.12
N GLY A 26 -1.76 -7.27 24.17
CA GLY A 26 -3.01 -6.50 24.03
C GLY A 26 -2.85 -4.99 23.86
N ALA A 27 -1.83 -4.37 24.48
CA ALA A 27 -1.71 -2.91 24.52
C ALA A 27 -1.24 -2.28 23.21
N ARG A 28 -0.50 -3.03 22.37
CA ARG A 28 0.03 -2.53 21.09
C ARG A 28 -1.07 -2.36 20.05
N ALA A 29 -1.95 -3.34 19.86
CA ALA A 29 -3.04 -3.27 18.89
C ALA A 29 -3.98 -2.07 19.14
N SER A 30 -4.25 -1.75 20.42
CA SER A 30 -5.12 -0.61 20.78
C SER A 30 -4.49 0.76 20.49
N SER A 31 -3.15 0.87 20.54
CA SER A 31 -2.45 2.13 20.21
C SER A 31 -2.38 2.40 18.72
N TYR A 32 -2.34 1.36 17.89
CA TYR A 32 -2.34 1.50 16.43
C TYR A 32 -3.70 1.93 15.91
N LEU A 33 -4.80 1.38 16.46
CA LEU A 33 -6.15 1.78 16.06
C LEU A 33 -6.41 3.26 16.35
N ALA A 34 -5.94 3.76 17.51
CA ALA A 34 -6.04 5.17 17.87
C ALA A 34 -5.16 6.05 16.95
N ALA A 35 -3.94 5.63 16.64
CA ALA A 35 -3.08 6.35 15.69
C ALA A 35 -3.66 6.41 14.26
N CYS A 36 -4.35 5.34 13.83
CA CYS A 36 -5.09 5.31 12.58
C CYS A 36 -6.30 6.27 12.59
N GLN A 37 -7.06 6.31 13.68
CA GLN A 37 -8.18 7.25 13.86
C GLN A 37 -7.69 8.71 13.91
N ASP A 38 -6.55 8.96 14.56
CA ASP A 38 -5.92 10.27 14.60
C ASP A 38 -5.36 10.67 13.22
N LEU A 39 -4.90 9.72 12.40
CA LEU A 39 -4.52 9.97 11.02
C LEU A 39 -5.74 10.29 10.16
N GLU A 40 -6.85 9.55 10.29
CA GLU A 40 -8.11 9.85 9.58
C GLU A 40 -8.64 11.24 9.97
N ALA A 41 -8.61 11.57 11.26
CA ALA A 41 -8.96 12.89 11.76
C ALA A 41 -7.98 13.97 11.28
N GLY A 42 -6.68 13.65 11.22
CA GLY A 42 -5.62 14.51 10.71
C GLY A 42 -5.74 14.79 9.22
N LEU A 43 -6.03 13.77 8.40
CA LEU A 43 -6.32 13.90 6.97
C LEU A 43 -7.58 14.74 6.75
N ALA A 44 -8.64 14.48 7.52
CA ALA A 44 -9.86 15.30 7.49
C ALA A 44 -9.59 16.77 7.89
N ALA A 45 -8.73 17.01 8.89
CA ALA A 45 -8.36 18.34 9.37
C ALA A 45 -7.38 19.09 8.44
N LEU A 46 -6.55 18.37 7.68
CA LEU A 46 -5.67 18.92 6.63
C LEU A 46 -6.45 19.33 5.37
N GLY A 47 -7.78 19.22 5.37
CA GLY A 47 -8.57 19.55 4.20
C GLY A 47 -8.52 18.47 3.12
N ALA A 48 -8.33 17.20 3.48
CA ALA A 48 -8.78 16.08 2.64
C ALA A 48 -10.33 16.00 2.56
N GLN A 49 -11.03 17.12 2.77
CA GLN A 49 -12.35 17.33 2.20
C GLN A 49 -12.17 17.26 0.69
N GLU A 50 -12.60 16.16 0.09
CA GLU A 50 -12.58 15.97 -1.36
C GLU A 50 -11.24 16.41 -1.96
N ALA A 51 -10.17 15.63 -1.79
CA ALA A 51 -9.03 15.73 -2.69
C ALA A 51 -9.59 15.45 -4.10
N SER A 52 -10.03 16.51 -4.78
CA SER A 52 -10.68 16.44 -6.07
C SER A 52 -9.69 15.77 -7.00
N CYS A 53 -10.02 14.54 -7.39
CA CYS A 53 -9.21 13.81 -8.33
C CYS A 53 -9.12 14.68 -9.58
N PRO A 54 -7.90 14.97 -10.11
CA PRO A 54 -7.78 15.85 -11.26
C PRO A 54 -8.41 15.24 -12.51
N VAL A 55 -8.69 13.93 -12.47
CA VAL A 55 -9.24 13.15 -13.57
C VAL A 55 -10.40 12.31 -13.05
N SER A 56 -11.60 12.53 -13.56
CA SER A 56 -12.74 11.65 -13.31
C SER A 56 -12.75 10.49 -14.30
N LEU A 57 -13.09 9.28 -13.84
CA LEU A 57 -13.36 8.15 -14.74
C LEU A 57 -14.60 8.42 -15.61
N PRO A 58 -14.68 7.93 -16.86
CA PRO A 58 -13.76 6.99 -17.54
C PRO A 58 -12.79 7.71 -18.50
N THR A 59 -11.65 7.09 -18.75
CA THR A 59 -10.40 7.79 -19.13
C THR A 59 -9.99 7.55 -20.59
N ARG A 60 -10.98 7.29 -21.46
CA ARG A 60 -10.92 7.38 -22.93
C ARG A 60 -12.31 7.68 -23.49
N GLU A 61 -12.36 8.35 -24.64
CA GLU A 61 -13.61 8.54 -25.39
C GLU A 61 -14.19 7.19 -25.83
N GLY A 62 -15.44 6.90 -25.44
CA GLY A 62 -16.10 5.62 -25.71
C GLY A 62 -15.79 4.49 -24.70
N ALA A 63 -14.93 4.71 -23.71
CA ALA A 63 -14.74 3.74 -22.62
C ALA A 63 -15.98 3.70 -21.72
N THR A 64 -16.43 2.48 -21.39
CA THR A 64 -17.49 2.25 -20.41
C THR A 64 -17.02 2.58 -19.00
N ASP A 65 -17.96 2.56 -18.05
CA ASP A 65 -17.69 2.63 -16.62
C ASP A 65 -16.50 1.73 -16.21
N GLN A 66 -15.40 2.35 -15.77
CA GLN A 66 -14.18 1.68 -15.31
C GLN A 66 -14.18 1.47 -13.79
N GLN A 67 -15.19 1.99 -13.08
CA GLN A 67 -15.37 1.80 -11.65
C GLN A 67 -15.37 0.31 -11.26
N PRO A 68 -16.04 -0.61 -12.00
CA PRO A 68 -16.06 -2.02 -11.64
C PRO A 68 -14.68 -2.66 -11.70
N PHE A 69 -13.84 -2.27 -12.66
CA PHE A 69 -12.48 -2.79 -12.80
C PHE A 69 -11.64 -2.43 -11.57
N ILE A 70 -11.52 -1.13 -11.27
CA ILE A 70 -10.67 -0.66 -10.19
C ILE A 70 -11.21 -1.08 -8.81
N THR A 71 -12.53 -1.07 -8.63
CA THR A 71 -13.17 -1.56 -7.40
C THR A 71 -12.82 -3.04 -7.16
N LYS A 72 -12.91 -3.87 -8.20
CA LYS A 72 -12.57 -5.29 -8.10
C LYS A 72 -11.07 -5.51 -7.92
N LEU A 73 -10.23 -4.72 -8.58
CA LEU A 73 -8.78 -4.81 -8.44
C LEU A 73 -8.32 -4.45 -7.02
N LEU A 74 -8.80 -3.33 -6.48
CA LEU A 74 -8.54 -2.94 -5.09
C LEU A 74 -9.07 -4.01 -4.12
N GLY A 75 -10.27 -4.52 -4.35
CA GLY A 75 -10.83 -5.61 -3.56
C GLY A 75 -9.91 -6.85 -3.55
N VAL A 76 -9.40 -7.27 -4.71
CA VAL A 76 -8.48 -8.42 -4.78
C VAL A 76 -7.13 -8.13 -4.15
N ILE A 77 -6.59 -6.91 -4.29
CA ILE A 77 -5.32 -6.54 -3.66
C ILE A 77 -5.43 -6.57 -2.14
N VAL A 78 -6.55 -6.07 -1.60
CA VAL A 78 -6.78 -6.05 -0.15
C VAL A 78 -7.16 -7.43 0.37
N ASP A 79 -8.15 -8.07 -0.26
CA ASP A 79 -8.80 -9.27 0.28
C ASP A 79 -8.25 -10.59 -0.27
N GLY A 80 -7.42 -10.51 -1.31
CA GLY A 80 -6.90 -11.65 -2.03
C GLY A 80 -7.87 -12.23 -3.07
N ASN A 81 -7.55 -13.41 -3.58
CA ASN A 81 -8.35 -14.13 -4.59
C ASN A 81 -9.07 -15.37 -4.03
N GLY A 82 -9.09 -15.51 -2.71
CA GLY A 82 -9.64 -16.67 -1.99
C GLY A 82 -8.65 -17.82 -1.77
N VAL A 83 -7.47 -17.77 -2.39
CA VAL A 83 -6.36 -18.70 -2.10
C VAL A 83 -5.13 -17.94 -1.58
N LEU A 84 -4.81 -16.83 -2.22
CA LEU A 84 -3.87 -15.83 -1.74
C LEU A 84 -4.63 -14.79 -0.93
N GLU A 85 -3.97 -14.19 0.07
CA GLU A 85 -4.60 -13.39 1.12
C GLU A 85 -4.61 -11.88 0.84
N GLY A 86 -4.05 -11.45 -0.30
CA GLY A 86 -3.92 -10.03 -0.62
C GLY A 86 -2.82 -9.39 0.24
N CYS A 87 -3.14 -8.24 0.83
CA CYS A 87 -2.27 -7.54 1.75
C CYS A 87 -2.63 -7.77 3.24
N ARG A 88 -3.51 -8.74 3.54
CA ARG A 88 -3.93 -9.08 4.92
C ARG A 88 -2.82 -9.82 5.67
N ASN A 89 -2.12 -9.11 6.56
CA ASN A 89 -1.16 -9.70 7.53
C ASN A 89 -1.32 -9.11 8.95
N GLU A 90 -2.48 -8.55 9.27
CA GLU A 90 -2.74 -7.88 10.56
C GLU A 90 -1.81 -6.68 10.85
N SER A 91 -1.06 -6.20 9.85
CA SER A 91 -0.30 -4.96 9.96
C SER A 91 -1.17 -3.73 9.64
N ALA A 92 -0.66 -2.54 9.95
CA ALA A 92 -1.33 -1.27 9.60
C ALA A 92 -1.43 -1.05 8.08
N HIS A 93 -0.68 -1.81 7.28
CA HIS A 93 -0.62 -1.69 5.83
C HIS A 93 -1.98 -1.90 5.15
N GLU A 94 -2.72 -2.94 5.55
CA GLU A 94 -4.07 -3.21 5.05
C GLU A 94 -5.01 -2.03 5.32
N HIS A 95 -4.88 -1.43 6.50
CA HIS A 95 -5.68 -0.27 6.87
C HIS A 95 -5.37 0.92 5.96
N TYR A 96 -4.09 1.24 5.73
CA TYR A 96 -3.74 2.34 4.83
C TYR A 96 -4.23 2.12 3.40
N VAL A 97 -4.10 0.92 2.82
CA VAL A 97 -4.60 0.65 1.47
C VAL A 97 -6.12 0.87 1.38
N LYS A 98 -6.87 0.51 2.42
CA LYS A 98 -8.33 0.77 2.50
C LYS A 98 -8.65 2.25 2.66
N THR A 99 -7.98 2.93 3.59
CA THR A 99 -8.18 4.37 3.88
C THR A 99 -7.89 5.21 2.65
N PHE A 100 -6.83 4.90 1.91
CA PHE A 100 -6.40 5.61 0.70
C PHE A 100 -6.98 5.01 -0.59
N SER A 101 -8.06 4.22 -0.51
CA SER A 101 -8.63 3.56 -1.69
C SER A 101 -9.13 4.54 -2.76
N LYS A 102 -9.66 5.70 -2.35
CA LYS A 102 -10.12 6.76 -3.25
C LYS A 102 -8.95 7.46 -3.96
N GLU A 103 -7.85 7.61 -3.25
CA GLU A 103 -6.60 8.14 -3.77
C GLU A 103 -5.97 7.18 -4.79
N LEU A 104 -5.95 5.87 -4.48
CA LEU A 104 -5.49 4.85 -5.42
C LEU A 104 -6.36 4.77 -6.68
N GLU A 105 -7.69 4.91 -6.54
CA GLU A 105 -8.63 5.01 -7.65
C GLU A 105 -8.33 6.23 -8.54
N CYS A 106 -7.95 7.34 -7.92
CA CYS A 106 -7.58 8.54 -8.65
C CYS A 106 -6.25 8.38 -9.41
N LEU A 107 -5.25 7.77 -8.77
CA LEU A 107 -3.97 7.44 -9.42
C LEU A 107 -4.18 6.49 -10.62
N TYR A 108 -5.10 5.54 -10.49
CA TYR A 108 -5.54 4.72 -11.60
C TYR A 108 -6.14 5.56 -12.73
N ALA A 109 -7.00 6.55 -12.45
CA ALA A 109 -7.55 7.43 -13.49
C ALA A 109 -6.46 8.19 -14.26
N VAL A 110 -5.44 8.71 -13.56
CA VAL A 110 -4.29 9.39 -14.18
C VAL A 110 -3.50 8.45 -15.11
N LEU A 111 -3.26 7.20 -14.69
CA LEU A 111 -2.59 6.21 -15.55
C LEU A 111 -3.33 6.01 -16.86
N LEU A 112 -4.65 5.95 -16.81
CA LEU A 112 -5.46 5.71 -17.98
C LEU A 112 -5.54 6.92 -18.92
N GLU A 113 -5.58 8.14 -18.38
CA GLU A 113 -5.53 9.38 -19.18
C GLU A 113 -4.26 9.42 -20.05
N ASP A 114 -3.12 9.04 -19.48
CA ASP A 114 -1.84 8.92 -20.18
C ASP A 114 -1.70 7.59 -20.96
N LYS A 115 -2.81 6.87 -21.16
CA LYS A 115 -2.88 5.61 -21.92
C LYS A 115 -1.86 4.58 -21.43
N CYS A 116 -1.60 4.58 -20.12
CA CYS A 116 -0.64 3.73 -19.42
C CYS A 116 0.78 3.79 -20.01
N GLY A 117 1.16 4.96 -20.54
CA GLY A 117 2.47 5.18 -21.18
C GLY A 117 2.66 4.44 -22.50
N GLY A 118 1.57 3.90 -23.09
CA GLY A 118 1.64 3.08 -24.31
C GLY A 118 2.41 1.77 -24.14
N LEU A 119 2.56 1.29 -22.89
CA LEU A 119 3.33 0.09 -22.59
C LEU A 119 2.58 -1.18 -23.01
N PRO A 120 3.28 -2.18 -23.57
CA PRO A 120 2.65 -3.42 -23.99
C PRO A 120 2.25 -4.27 -22.78
N SER A 121 1.14 -5.01 -22.93
CA SER A 121 0.72 -6.02 -21.96
C SER A 121 1.78 -7.13 -21.83
N LYS A 122 1.98 -7.62 -20.61
CA LYS A 122 2.78 -8.81 -20.29
C LYS A 122 1.96 -9.88 -19.57
N HIS A 123 0.63 -9.78 -19.63
CA HIS A 123 -0.26 -10.66 -18.87
C HIS A 123 0.04 -12.15 -19.06
N ALA A 124 0.29 -12.58 -20.31
CA ALA A 124 0.54 -13.98 -20.64
C ALA A 124 1.70 -14.60 -19.86
N ASP A 125 2.77 -13.83 -19.66
CA ASP A 125 4.02 -14.32 -19.05
C ASP A 125 4.15 -13.92 -17.57
N ARG A 126 3.45 -12.86 -17.14
CA ARG A 126 3.59 -12.28 -15.79
C ARG A 126 2.48 -12.67 -14.82
N GLN A 127 1.29 -13.06 -15.27
CA GLN A 127 0.10 -13.17 -14.41
C GLN A 127 0.31 -14.01 -13.14
N GLU A 128 0.94 -15.19 -13.25
CA GLU A 128 1.16 -16.04 -12.06
C GLU A 128 2.15 -15.41 -11.07
N ALA A 129 3.25 -14.82 -11.58
CA ALA A 129 4.22 -14.14 -10.76
C ALA A 129 3.62 -12.89 -10.10
N TRP A 130 2.79 -12.14 -10.84
CA TRP A 130 2.06 -10.99 -10.31
C TRP A 130 1.14 -11.40 -9.17
N GLU A 131 0.30 -12.43 -9.33
CA GLU A 131 -0.59 -12.85 -8.24
C GLU A 131 0.21 -13.29 -7.01
N ARG A 132 1.32 -14.03 -7.18
CA ARG A 132 2.18 -14.44 -6.07
C ARG A 132 2.89 -13.29 -5.37
N ALA A 133 3.33 -12.26 -6.09
CA ALA A 133 4.01 -11.12 -5.49
C ALA A 133 3.02 -10.12 -4.87
N CYS A 134 1.91 -9.86 -5.56
CA CYS A 134 0.95 -8.82 -5.22
C CYS A 134 -0.13 -9.25 -4.24
N LEU A 135 -0.45 -10.55 -4.18
CA LEU A 135 -1.50 -11.07 -3.30
C LEU A 135 -0.96 -11.93 -2.15
N ASP A 136 0.36 -11.99 -1.98
CA ASP A 136 0.99 -12.60 -0.80
C ASP A 136 1.41 -11.49 0.16
N PRO A 137 0.93 -11.50 1.40
CA PRO A 137 1.19 -10.43 2.35
C PRO A 137 2.60 -10.53 2.98
N ASN A 138 3.35 -11.61 2.71
CA ASN A 138 4.76 -11.76 3.09
C ASN A 138 5.73 -11.24 2.02
N LYS A 139 5.21 -10.87 0.85
CA LYS A 139 5.99 -10.29 -0.24
C LYS A 139 6.09 -8.79 -0.08
N ASP A 140 7.24 -8.23 -0.42
CA ASP A 140 7.49 -6.81 -0.27
C ASP A 140 7.40 -6.05 -1.61
N LEU A 141 7.73 -4.76 -1.57
CA LEU A 141 7.76 -3.92 -2.75
C LEU A 141 8.79 -4.40 -3.79
N LEU A 142 9.97 -4.87 -3.38
CA LEU A 142 11.01 -5.30 -4.30
C LEU A 142 10.57 -6.54 -5.08
N ASP A 143 9.92 -7.50 -4.41
CA ASP A 143 9.31 -8.67 -5.05
C ASP A 143 8.36 -8.28 -6.20
N ALA A 144 7.53 -7.25 -5.98
CA ALA A 144 6.61 -6.74 -7.00
C ALA A 144 7.33 -5.91 -8.07
N TYR A 145 8.24 -5.03 -7.66
CA TYR A 145 8.97 -4.11 -8.53
C TYR A 145 9.86 -4.84 -9.53
N ASP A 146 10.42 -5.99 -9.17
CA ASP A 146 11.25 -6.81 -10.06
C ASP A 146 10.50 -7.51 -11.18
N LEU A 147 9.16 -7.54 -11.13
CA LEU A 147 8.32 -8.02 -12.24
C LEU A 147 8.17 -7.00 -13.37
N MET A 148 8.56 -5.75 -13.15
CA MET A 148 8.52 -4.68 -14.15
C MET A 148 9.72 -4.76 -15.09
N SER A 149 9.50 -4.46 -16.38
CA SER A 149 10.59 -4.15 -17.32
C SER A 149 11.28 -2.84 -16.95
N GLY A 150 12.45 -2.59 -17.53
CA GLY A 150 13.10 -1.28 -17.42
C GLY A 150 12.21 -0.11 -17.86
N ALA A 151 11.43 -0.27 -18.94
CA ALA A 151 10.49 0.76 -19.41
C ALA A 151 9.34 1.00 -18.41
N GLU A 152 8.78 -0.07 -17.86
CA GLU A 152 7.76 0.02 -16.81
C GLU A 152 8.31 0.67 -15.54
N LYS A 153 9.54 0.32 -15.11
CA LYS A 153 10.21 0.93 -13.95
C LYS A 153 10.41 2.43 -14.15
N GLN A 154 10.85 2.85 -15.34
CA GLN A 154 11.03 4.27 -15.68
C GLN A 154 9.71 5.05 -15.69
N TYR A 155 8.67 4.48 -16.29
CA TYR A 155 7.36 5.10 -16.33
C TYR A 155 6.73 5.19 -14.94
N PHE A 156 6.76 4.08 -14.18
CA PHE A 156 6.26 4.04 -12.81
C PHE A 156 6.98 5.02 -11.90
N HIS A 157 8.31 5.15 -12.03
CA HIS A 157 9.07 6.15 -11.28
C HIS A 157 8.56 7.57 -11.57
N SER A 158 8.45 7.93 -12.86
CA SER A 158 7.99 9.27 -13.27
C SER A 158 6.55 9.54 -12.81
N PHE A 159 5.68 8.54 -12.92
CA PHE A 159 4.31 8.59 -12.44
C PHE A 159 4.23 8.80 -10.92
N LYS A 160 5.01 8.05 -10.14
CA LYS A 160 5.08 8.18 -8.67
C LYS A 160 5.61 9.55 -8.25
N GLU A 161 6.66 10.05 -8.92
CA GLU A 161 7.20 11.38 -8.62
C GLU A 161 6.15 12.46 -8.85
N SER A 162 5.46 12.44 -10.00
CA SER A 162 4.36 13.38 -10.28
C SER A 162 3.21 13.25 -9.28
N ALA A 163 2.85 12.03 -8.88
CA ALA A 163 1.85 11.82 -7.83
C ALA A 163 2.29 12.42 -6.49
N SER A 164 3.55 12.23 -6.10
CA SER A 164 4.08 12.69 -4.81
C SER A 164 4.14 14.21 -4.65
N GLU A 165 3.99 14.98 -5.72
CA GLU A 165 3.82 16.45 -5.65
C GLU A 165 2.56 16.86 -4.86
N ARG A 166 1.59 15.95 -4.69
CA ARG A 166 0.41 16.18 -3.88
C ARG A 166 0.57 15.50 -2.52
N GLN A 167 0.36 16.29 -1.47
CA GLN A 167 0.60 15.89 -0.08
C GLN A 167 -0.11 14.58 0.31
N VAL A 168 -1.35 14.37 -0.16
CA VAL A 168 -2.12 13.16 0.16
C VAL A 168 -1.45 11.90 -0.39
N TYR A 169 -0.92 11.94 -1.62
CA TYR A 169 -0.22 10.80 -2.22
C TYR A 169 1.16 10.60 -1.58
N ALA A 170 1.88 11.67 -1.23
CA ALA A 170 3.13 11.56 -0.50
C ALA A 170 2.94 10.82 0.83
N THR A 171 1.90 11.16 1.60
CA THR A 171 1.58 10.49 2.86
C THR A 171 1.26 9.00 2.66
N PHE A 172 0.48 8.63 1.63
CA PHE A 172 0.24 7.23 1.32
C PHE A 172 1.56 6.48 1.02
N LEU A 173 2.38 7.03 0.12
CA LEU A 173 3.64 6.42 -0.30
C LEU A 173 4.64 6.25 0.86
N GLU A 174 4.60 7.15 1.85
CA GLU A 174 5.43 7.08 3.05
C GLU A 174 4.91 6.06 4.08
N LEU A 175 3.59 5.99 4.30
CA LEU A 175 2.99 5.18 5.36
C LEU A 175 2.73 3.73 4.95
N ALA A 176 2.19 3.52 3.75
CA ALA A 176 1.90 2.19 3.21
C ALA A 176 3.05 1.66 2.36
N GLY A 177 4.04 2.47 2.03
CA GLY A 177 4.88 2.16 0.87
C GLY A 177 4.05 2.18 -0.42
N TYR A 178 4.50 1.46 -1.45
CA TYR A 178 3.87 1.53 -2.77
C TYR A 178 3.86 0.21 -3.54
N LYS A 179 3.91 -0.91 -2.82
CA LYS A 179 3.76 -2.25 -3.43
C LYS A 179 2.42 -2.36 -4.16
N GLU A 180 1.34 -1.98 -3.50
CA GLU A 180 -0.03 -2.10 -4.02
C GLU A 180 -0.24 -1.15 -5.20
N LEU A 181 0.32 0.05 -5.14
CA LEU A 181 0.31 0.97 -6.27
C LEU A 181 1.08 0.39 -7.46
N ALA A 182 2.24 -0.22 -7.24
CA ALA A 182 3.00 -0.94 -8.26
C ALA A 182 2.20 -2.12 -8.85
N CYS A 183 1.48 -2.86 -8.01
CA CYS A 183 0.61 -3.94 -8.41
C CYS A 183 -0.59 -3.46 -9.25
N ILE A 184 -1.27 -2.38 -8.84
CA ILE A 184 -2.35 -1.75 -9.60
C ILE A 184 -1.84 -1.31 -10.97
N PHE A 185 -0.69 -0.62 -11.00
CA PHE A 185 -0.04 -0.16 -12.22
C PHE A 185 0.23 -1.30 -13.20
N MET A 186 0.96 -2.33 -12.75
CA MET A 186 1.29 -3.48 -13.61
C MET A 186 0.03 -4.16 -14.12
N LYS A 187 -0.97 -4.33 -13.24
CA LYS A 187 -2.20 -5.03 -13.58
C LYS A 187 -3.03 -4.26 -14.61
N THR A 188 -3.03 -2.93 -14.49
CA THR A 188 -3.74 -2.04 -15.41
C THR A 188 -3.11 -2.09 -16.81
N ILE A 189 -1.77 -2.06 -16.91
CA ILE A 189 -1.04 -2.25 -18.18
C ILE A 189 -1.28 -3.65 -18.74
N ASP A 190 -1.16 -4.67 -17.89
CA ASP A 190 -1.34 -6.06 -18.29
C ASP A 190 -2.72 -6.29 -18.84
N ASP A 191 -3.76 -5.76 -18.22
CA ASP A 191 -5.14 -5.81 -18.71
C ASP A 191 -5.45 -4.73 -19.75
N GLU A 192 -4.43 -4.39 -20.55
CA GLU A 192 -4.50 -3.64 -21.79
C GLU A 192 -5.04 -2.22 -21.61
N CYS A 193 -4.81 -1.64 -20.43
CA CYS A 193 -5.15 -0.25 -20.11
C CYS A 193 -6.61 0.07 -20.46
N VAL A 194 -7.54 -0.57 -19.73
CA VAL A 194 -9.01 -0.62 -19.97
C VAL A 194 -9.49 -1.59 -21.06
N GLY A 195 -8.74 -2.66 -21.36
CA GLY A 195 -9.19 -3.68 -22.31
C GLY A 195 -10.32 -4.59 -21.79
N PHE A 196 -10.56 -4.60 -20.47
CA PHE A 196 -11.47 -5.55 -19.83
C PHE A 196 -12.34 -4.86 -18.76
N PRO A 197 -13.57 -5.35 -18.51
CA PRO A 197 -14.46 -4.80 -17.49
C PRO A 197 -14.07 -5.19 -16.06
N ALA A 198 -13.13 -6.12 -15.90
CA ALA A 198 -12.65 -6.64 -14.63
C ALA A 198 -11.20 -7.14 -14.77
N PRO A 199 -10.39 -7.12 -13.70
CA PRO A 199 -9.04 -7.65 -13.74
C PRO A 199 -9.07 -9.15 -14.08
N ARG A 200 -8.22 -9.56 -15.02
CA ARG A 200 -8.11 -10.97 -15.43
C ARG A 200 -7.37 -11.76 -14.36
N MET A 201 -8.01 -12.71 -13.71
CA MET A 201 -7.41 -13.48 -12.61
C MET A 201 -7.24 -14.94 -13.01
N LEU A 202 -6.22 -15.62 -12.46
CA LEU A 202 -6.08 -17.06 -12.58
C LEU A 202 -7.22 -17.76 -11.83
N PRO A 203 -7.74 -18.88 -12.37
CA PRO A 203 -8.80 -19.62 -11.70
C PRO A 203 -8.27 -20.27 -10.41
N PRO A 204 -9.12 -20.47 -9.38
CA PRO A 204 -8.72 -21.12 -8.12
C PRO A 204 -8.02 -22.49 -8.30
N SER A 205 -8.39 -23.24 -9.34
CA SER A 205 -7.80 -24.53 -9.70
C SER A 205 -6.29 -24.46 -10.03
N ARG A 206 -5.79 -23.29 -10.44
CA ARG A 206 -4.36 -23.06 -10.69
C ARG A 206 -3.54 -23.17 -9.41
N TRP A 207 -4.12 -22.78 -8.28
CA TRP A 207 -3.46 -22.75 -6.98
C TRP A 207 -3.54 -24.08 -6.23
N ALA A 208 -4.65 -24.82 -6.40
CA ALA A 208 -4.89 -26.10 -5.74
C ALA A 208 -3.84 -27.20 -6.03
N LYS A 209 -3.07 -27.09 -7.12
CA LYS A 209 -2.02 -28.07 -7.48
C LYS A 209 -0.63 -27.73 -6.95
N ASN A 210 -0.42 -26.47 -6.55
CA ASN A 210 0.91 -25.91 -6.28
C ASN A 210 1.07 -25.40 -4.84
N TRP A 211 0.08 -25.63 -3.97
CA TRP A 211 0.11 -25.23 -2.55
C TRP A 211 0.56 -26.43 -1.69
N LYS A 212 1.85 -26.44 -1.34
CA LYS A 212 2.48 -27.28 -0.31
C LYS A 212 3.48 -26.44 0.46
#